data_AF-A0A257M7D3-F1
#
_entry.id   AF-A0A257M7D3-F1
#
_cell.length_a   1.000
_cell.length_b   1.000
_cell.length_c   1.000
_cell.angle_alpha   90.00
_cell.angle_beta   90.00
_cell.angle_gamma   90.00
#
_symmetry.space_group_name_H-M   'P 1'
#
loop_
_entity.id
_entity.type
_entity.pdbx_description
1 polymer ?
#
loop_
_entity_poly.entity_id
_entity_poly.type
_entity_poly.pdbx_seq_one_letter_code
_entity_poly.pdbx_strand_id
1 'polypeptide(L)'
;IAAAFLEKKAELAGRLEIVSFNLDELPDAGESIVRGLGVDWQVLRLPGGRKNPIYDPYVRSDPKLLTLSPTGNTALIMSGTTRQKEDTEGEPDYARMFQSTLARPWTEPRYVEQLSSLLSGDFLILDPDGGLDPKSPPELKAQSGTRKPLDRTAASVPEETLRAIQACFVAPPLRYRLPHSDISRNYAKAIELCRKTIASHPAAPDLWIVRNRLMVALLGLWKTDSDLGKLAEATAEARTALTAGFPAGGEVIARFCLARETLHQPKAESRAVIDQLVADSGGDKASGQSLAVAALLSLEVADRMRFEDYRGMILKDHTEDPMMWAFGAFLLDRYHRYWLFQVPFTAGWSYGRREAYFMSVGESEEARRLLKTELQAADSKTLRIPEDLDSEFTVIQFTNPPPWSKTREDGLPQSPERLIKPVIDFAATRPKGDVKVLVASFGGDPTAIHAELLAGRSKVDCPVVSVPGGIGSSLVHRLGILSEDTEINSVMLDRQGRILSMISGLATNKDGRTLINVVVRQDEKLVIAALEKGEIEKAKEFILALAPPFDPEALDAKGKKILKKPEHPLAHLRARARVYQALGQLDLALADAEEVVQRQLNTDGGMSLRTDELEQSEALRDSLIKLKQDTKK
;
A
#
# COMPACT_ATOMS: atom_id res chain seq x y z
N ILE A 1 8.20 -30.24 4.57
CA ILE A 1 7.42 -29.02 4.89
C ILE A 1 7.35 -28.79 6.40
N ALA A 2 6.81 -29.72 7.20
CA ALA A 2 6.62 -29.53 8.64
C ALA A 2 7.92 -29.10 9.38
N ALA A 3 9.05 -29.76 9.11
CA ALA A 3 10.34 -29.37 9.68
C ALA A 3 10.73 -27.91 9.35
N ALA A 4 10.66 -27.53 8.07
CA ALA A 4 10.96 -26.16 7.63
C ALA A 4 9.98 -25.11 8.20
N PHE A 5 8.73 -25.49 8.45
CA PHE A 5 7.77 -24.63 9.16
C PHE A 5 8.14 -24.47 10.63
N LEU A 6 8.50 -25.56 11.33
CA LEU A 6 8.88 -25.53 12.75
C LEU A 6 10.10 -24.64 12.99
N GLU A 7 11.09 -24.65 12.09
CA GLU A 7 12.25 -23.74 12.13
C GLU A 7 11.85 -22.26 12.11
N LYS A 8 10.70 -21.92 11.51
CA LYS A 8 10.20 -20.55 11.33
C LYS A 8 8.92 -20.25 12.09
N LYS A 9 8.41 -21.16 12.92
CA LYS A 9 7.07 -21.06 13.53
C LYS A 9 6.86 -19.74 14.28
N ALA A 10 7.85 -19.32 15.07
CA ALA A 10 7.80 -18.06 15.80
C ALA A 10 7.81 -16.83 14.87
N GLU A 11 8.56 -16.88 13.78
CA GLU A 11 8.62 -15.81 12.77
C GLU A 11 7.26 -15.67 12.07
N LEU A 12 6.58 -16.78 11.78
CA LEU A 12 5.38 -16.85 10.95
C LEU A 12 4.06 -16.72 11.72
N ALA A 13 4.10 -16.67 13.05
CA ALA A 13 2.91 -16.54 13.89
C ALA A 13 2.06 -15.33 13.45
N GLY A 14 0.76 -15.55 13.25
CA GLY A 14 -0.18 -14.52 12.79
C GLY A 14 -0.13 -14.17 11.31
N ARG A 15 0.96 -14.53 10.61
CA ARG A 15 1.18 -14.17 9.20
C ARG A 15 0.78 -15.25 8.23
N LEU A 16 0.94 -16.51 8.63
CA LEU A 16 0.69 -17.67 7.79
C LEU A 16 -0.02 -18.75 8.59
N GLU A 17 -1.16 -19.19 8.07
CA GLU A 17 -1.82 -20.40 8.49
C GLU A 17 -1.56 -21.51 7.46
N ILE A 18 -1.28 -22.72 7.93
CA ILE A 18 -1.20 -23.90 7.08
C ILE A 18 -2.40 -24.77 7.37
N VAL A 19 -3.18 -25.03 6.32
CA VAL A 19 -4.31 -25.95 6.35
C VAL A 19 -3.95 -27.18 5.54
N SER A 20 -3.99 -28.34 6.18
CA SER A 20 -3.74 -29.64 5.56
C SER A 20 -5.05 -30.20 5.03
N PHE A 21 -5.09 -30.49 3.73
CA PHE A 21 -6.22 -31.20 3.11
C PHE A 21 -5.87 -32.67 2.92
N ASN A 22 -6.66 -33.56 3.54
CA ASN A 22 -6.57 -34.99 3.29
C ASN A 22 -7.42 -35.40 2.09
N LEU A 23 -6.80 -36.23 1.25
CA LEU A 23 -7.34 -36.70 -0.02
C LEU A 23 -7.70 -38.20 0.01
N ASP A 24 -7.39 -38.86 1.12
CA ASP A 24 -7.50 -40.31 1.29
C ASP A 24 -8.73 -40.72 2.14
N GLU A 25 -9.64 -39.77 2.40
CA GLU A 25 -10.88 -39.98 3.16
C GLU A 25 -10.65 -40.58 4.56
N LEU A 26 -9.52 -40.26 5.19
CA LEU A 26 -9.18 -40.79 6.51
C LEU A 26 -10.22 -40.38 7.56
N PRO A 27 -10.57 -41.25 8.53
CA PRO A 27 -11.59 -40.97 9.54
C PRO A 27 -11.37 -39.67 10.31
N ASP A 28 -10.13 -39.38 10.70
CA ASP A 28 -9.70 -38.17 11.40
C ASP A 28 -9.13 -37.10 10.44
N ALA A 29 -9.38 -37.25 9.13
CA ALA A 29 -8.78 -36.46 8.07
C ALA A 29 -7.24 -36.41 8.11
N GLY A 30 -6.56 -37.37 8.75
CA GLY A 30 -5.10 -37.37 8.89
C GLY A 30 -4.58 -36.51 10.03
N GLU A 31 -5.43 -36.06 10.94
CA GLU A 31 -5.03 -35.27 12.11
C GLU A 31 -3.95 -35.98 12.94
N SER A 32 -4.09 -37.28 13.20
CA SER A 32 -3.09 -38.05 13.96
C SER A 32 -1.70 -37.99 13.32
N ILE A 33 -1.63 -37.97 11.98
CA ILE A 33 -0.37 -37.87 11.23
C ILE A 33 0.22 -36.46 11.40
N VAL A 34 -0.60 -35.42 11.18
CA VAL A 34 -0.17 -34.01 11.30
C VAL A 34 0.32 -33.71 12.72
N ARG A 35 -0.39 -34.17 13.75
CA ARG A 35 0.02 -34.02 15.16
C ARG A 35 1.31 -34.81 15.44
N GLY A 36 1.47 -36.00 14.87
CA GLY A 36 2.70 -36.80 14.96
C GLY A 36 3.94 -36.10 14.39
N LEU A 37 3.76 -35.14 13.46
CA LEU A 37 4.83 -34.29 12.92
C LEU A 37 5.17 -33.08 13.81
N GLY A 38 4.49 -32.92 14.96
CA GLY A 38 4.74 -31.82 15.90
C GLY A 38 4.11 -30.48 15.52
N VAL A 39 3.16 -30.47 14.57
CA VAL A 39 2.49 -29.24 14.10
C VAL A 39 1.00 -29.22 14.42
N ASP A 40 0.48 -28.02 14.64
CA ASP A 40 -0.89 -27.68 15.04
C ASP A 40 -1.77 -27.23 13.87
N TRP A 41 -1.40 -27.58 12.64
CA TRP A 41 -2.14 -27.19 11.43
C TRP A 41 -3.59 -27.64 11.48
N GLN A 42 -4.49 -26.83 10.93
CA GLN A 42 -5.88 -27.22 10.73
C GLN A 42 -5.92 -28.35 9.70
N VAL A 43 -6.75 -29.35 9.96
CA VAL A 43 -6.87 -30.52 9.09
C VAL A 43 -8.28 -30.59 8.56
N LEU A 44 -8.41 -30.58 7.24
CA LEU A 44 -9.67 -30.64 6.54
C LEU A 44 -9.69 -31.86 5.62
N ARG A 45 -10.88 -32.42 5.45
CA ARG A 45 -11.12 -33.45 4.45
C ARG A 45 -11.61 -32.80 3.17
N LEU A 46 -11.03 -33.16 2.03
CA LEU A 46 -11.61 -32.83 0.73
C LEU A 46 -12.60 -33.92 0.32
N PRO A 47 -13.93 -33.68 0.30
CA PRO A 47 -14.90 -34.72 0.00
C PRO A 47 -14.68 -35.32 -1.40
N GLY A 48 -14.57 -36.64 -1.50
CA GLY A 48 -14.26 -37.35 -2.74
C GLY A 48 -12.76 -37.36 -3.09
N GLY A 49 -11.91 -36.76 -2.25
CA GLY A 49 -10.46 -36.73 -2.41
C GLY A 49 -10.02 -36.27 -3.80
N ARG A 50 -9.17 -37.08 -4.45
CA ARG A 50 -8.66 -36.83 -5.81
C ARG A 50 -9.74 -36.83 -6.90
N LYS A 51 -10.93 -37.38 -6.63
CA LYS A 51 -12.07 -37.35 -7.56
C LYS A 51 -12.90 -36.08 -7.40
N ASN A 52 -12.60 -35.24 -6.41
CA ASN A 52 -13.29 -33.97 -6.26
C ASN A 52 -13.01 -33.09 -7.50
N PRO A 53 -14.03 -32.49 -8.13
CA PRO A 53 -13.84 -31.61 -9.30
C PRO A 53 -12.88 -30.44 -9.07
N ILE A 54 -12.63 -30.02 -7.83
CA ILE A 54 -11.67 -28.95 -7.51
C ILE A 54 -10.23 -29.45 -7.45
N TYR A 55 -9.97 -30.76 -7.34
CA TYR A 55 -8.61 -31.27 -7.18
C TYR A 55 -7.74 -31.03 -8.42
N ASP A 56 -8.21 -31.41 -9.61
CA ASP A 56 -7.44 -31.29 -10.86
C ASP A 56 -7.12 -29.84 -11.31
N PRO A 57 -8.03 -28.86 -11.11
CA PRO A 57 -7.72 -27.46 -11.38
C PRO A 57 -6.57 -26.88 -10.53
N TYR A 58 -6.42 -27.33 -9.29
CA TYR A 58 -5.53 -26.68 -8.30
C TYR A 58 -4.32 -27.52 -7.85
N VAL A 59 -4.37 -28.86 -7.83
CA VAL A 59 -3.34 -29.67 -7.17
C VAL A 59 -2.50 -30.49 -8.16
N ARG A 60 -3.15 -31.24 -9.06
CA ARG A 60 -2.57 -32.13 -10.11
C ARG A 60 -1.54 -33.19 -9.68
N SER A 61 -0.92 -33.08 -8.51
CA SER A 61 0.11 -34.00 -7.99
C SER A 61 0.23 -33.84 -6.48
N ASP A 62 0.53 -34.93 -5.77
CA ASP A 62 0.71 -34.92 -4.32
C ASP A 62 2.17 -35.12 -3.91
N PRO A 63 2.62 -34.49 -2.81
CA PRO A 63 1.96 -33.41 -2.08
C PRO A 63 2.12 -32.06 -2.81
N LYS A 64 1.15 -31.16 -2.63
CA LYS A 64 1.18 -29.81 -3.20
C LYS A 64 0.90 -28.76 -2.14
N LEU A 65 1.68 -27.69 -2.18
CA LEU A 65 1.39 -26.46 -1.46
C LEU A 65 0.63 -25.50 -2.38
N LEU A 66 -0.56 -25.10 -1.95
CA LEU A 66 -1.34 -24.02 -2.55
C LEU A 66 -1.19 -22.79 -1.68
N THR A 67 -0.90 -21.65 -2.29
CA THR A 67 -0.86 -20.39 -1.57
C THR A 67 -2.11 -19.58 -1.85
N LEU A 68 -2.75 -19.10 -0.79
CA LEU A 68 -3.88 -18.21 -0.81
C LEU A 68 -3.39 -16.82 -0.41
N SER A 69 -3.76 -15.79 -1.16
CA SER A 69 -3.56 -14.40 -0.72
C SER A 69 -4.39 -14.13 0.54
N PRO A 70 -4.08 -13.09 1.35
CA PRO A 70 -4.90 -12.70 2.49
C PRO A 70 -6.38 -12.43 2.18
N THR A 71 -6.71 -12.13 0.91
CA THR A 71 -8.07 -11.88 0.41
C THR A 71 -8.71 -13.10 -0.27
N GLY A 72 -8.13 -14.29 -0.12
CA GLY A 72 -8.74 -15.56 -0.57
C GLY A 72 -8.50 -15.96 -2.03
N ASN A 73 -7.65 -15.25 -2.78
CA ASN A 73 -7.32 -15.58 -4.15
C ASN A 73 -6.19 -16.62 -4.23
N THR A 74 -6.30 -17.61 -5.13
CA THR A 74 -5.24 -18.58 -5.42
C THR A 74 -5.11 -18.83 -6.92
N ALA A 75 -3.92 -19.18 -7.37
CA ALA A 75 -3.66 -19.45 -8.78
C ALA A 75 -4.11 -20.86 -9.17
N LEU A 76 -4.76 -20.98 -10.33
CA LEU A 76 -4.99 -22.27 -11.01
C LEU A 76 -3.65 -22.82 -11.54
N ILE A 77 -3.45 -24.14 -11.50
CA ILE A 77 -2.24 -24.75 -12.06
C ILE A 77 -2.24 -24.60 -13.59
N MET A 78 -1.23 -23.92 -14.13
CA MET A 78 -0.93 -23.95 -15.56
C MET A 78 -0.22 -25.25 -15.94
N SER A 79 -0.56 -25.80 -17.11
CA SER A 79 0.19 -26.89 -17.73
C SER A 79 1.65 -26.46 -18.00
N GLY A 80 2.63 -27.13 -17.38
CA GLY A 80 4.04 -27.09 -17.76
C GLY A 80 5.02 -26.32 -16.87
N THR A 81 4.62 -25.75 -15.73
CA THR A 81 5.49 -24.82 -14.95
C THR A 81 6.07 -25.35 -13.64
N THR A 82 6.06 -26.65 -13.37
CA THR A 82 6.68 -27.18 -12.14
C THR A 82 7.62 -28.34 -12.43
N ARG A 83 8.84 -28.03 -12.86
CA ARG A 83 9.96 -28.89 -12.44
C ARG A 83 10.12 -28.67 -10.95
N GLN A 84 9.67 -29.63 -10.15
CA GLN A 84 10.09 -29.68 -8.76
C GLN A 84 11.62 -29.81 -8.80
N LYS A 85 12.32 -28.91 -8.09
CA LYS A 85 13.75 -29.06 -7.96
C LYS A 85 13.99 -30.25 -7.05
N GLU A 86 14.82 -31.16 -7.51
CA GLU A 86 15.29 -32.27 -6.73
C GLU A 86 16.35 -31.77 -5.74
N ASP A 87 16.38 -32.36 -4.56
CA ASP A 87 17.45 -32.21 -3.59
C ASP A 87 18.70 -33.00 -4.03
N THR A 88 19.70 -33.09 -3.15
CA THR A 88 20.95 -33.80 -3.45
C THR A 88 20.77 -35.32 -3.61
N GLU A 89 19.61 -35.86 -3.24
CA GLU A 89 19.28 -37.28 -3.28
C GLU A 89 18.34 -37.63 -4.46
N GLY A 90 17.91 -36.62 -5.24
CA GLY A 90 16.99 -36.81 -6.36
C GLY A 90 15.51 -36.71 -5.99
N GLU A 91 15.19 -36.33 -4.74
CA GLU A 91 13.82 -36.22 -4.23
C GLU A 91 13.31 -34.78 -4.29
N PRO A 92 11.99 -34.52 -4.40
CA PRO A 92 11.49 -33.15 -4.45
C PRO A 92 11.86 -32.32 -3.20
N ASP A 93 12.49 -31.16 -3.40
CA ASP A 93 12.90 -30.24 -2.32
C ASP A 93 11.69 -29.44 -1.79
N TYR A 94 10.97 -30.07 -0.86
CA TYR A 94 9.79 -29.49 -0.21
C TYR A 94 10.13 -28.32 0.73
N ALA A 95 11.36 -28.23 1.24
CA ALA A 95 11.79 -27.11 2.08
C ALA A 95 11.91 -25.83 1.25
N ARG A 96 12.55 -25.92 0.07
CA ARG A 96 12.61 -24.82 -0.89
C ARG A 96 11.24 -24.40 -1.42
N MET A 97 10.33 -25.35 -1.63
CA MET A 97 8.95 -25.05 -2.03
C MET A 97 8.26 -24.16 -1.00
N PHE A 98 8.40 -24.51 0.29
CA PHE A 98 7.90 -23.71 1.40
C PHE A 98 8.58 -22.33 1.47
N GLN A 99 9.91 -22.26 1.41
CA GLN A 99 10.65 -20.99 1.41
C GLN A 99 10.25 -20.06 0.24
N SER A 100 9.99 -20.63 -0.95
CA SER A 100 9.56 -19.87 -2.13
C SER A 100 8.16 -19.26 -1.97
N THR A 101 7.38 -19.78 -1.03
CA THR A 101 6.06 -19.24 -0.64
C THR A 101 6.23 -18.05 0.30
N LEU A 102 7.25 -18.06 1.15
CA LEU A 102 7.57 -16.98 2.10
C LEU A 102 8.36 -15.83 1.49
N ALA A 103 9.02 -16.03 0.35
CA ALA A 103 9.75 -14.98 -0.36
C ALA A 103 8.83 -13.98 -1.10
N ARG A 104 7.54 -13.97 -0.75
CA ARG A 104 6.52 -13.18 -1.45
C ARG A 104 6.30 -11.88 -0.70
N PRO A 105 6.28 -10.74 -1.38
CA PRO A 105 6.14 -9.47 -0.69
C PRO A 105 4.82 -9.29 0.09
N TRP A 106 3.73 -9.92 -0.33
CA TRP A 106 2.45 -9.91 0.42
C TRP A 106 2.46 -10.86 1.64
N THR A 107 3.54 -11.62 1.84
CA THR A 107 3.81 -12.38 3.07
C THR A 107 4.72 -11.62 4.04
N GLU A 108 5.15 -10.40 3.66
CA GLU A 108 5.92 -9.53 4.53
C GLU A 108 5.08 -9.14 5.76
N PRO A 109 5.68 -9.11 6.97
CA PRO A 109 4.95 -8.86 8.21
C PRO A 109 4.07 -7.62 8.16
N ARG A 110 4.61 -6.49 7.70
CA ARG A 110 3.90 -5.20 7.73
C ARG A 110 2.73 -5.12 6.77
N TYR A 111 2.80 -5.83 5.64
CA TYR A 111 1.68 -5.94 4.71
C TYR A 111 0.50 -6.66 5.37
N VAL A 112 0.78 -7.81 5.98
CA VAL A 112 -0.24 -8.64 6.64
C VAL A 112 -0.80 -7.94 7.88
N GLU A 113 0.06 -7.31 8.69
CA GLU A 113 -0.36 -6.61 9.90
C GLU A 113 -1.24 -5.39 9.62
N GLN A 114 -0.99 -4.68 8.51
CA GLN A 114 -1.90 -3.60 8.11
C GLN A 114 -3.29 -4.14 7.77
N LEU A 115 -3.38 -5.19 6.95
CA LEU A 115 -4.67 -5.82 6.63
C LEU A 115 -5.36 -6.35 7.89
N SER A 116 -4.62 -7.02 8.78
CA SER A 116 -5.13 -7.54 10.05
C SER A 116 -5.71 -6.44 10.93
N SER A 117 -5.01 -5.31 11.08
CA SER A 117 -5.48 -4.15 11.85
C SER A 117 -6.73 -3.50 11.24
N LEU A 118 -6.77 -3.36 9.90
CA LEU A 118 -7.93 -2.83 9.20
C LEU A 118 -9.16 -3.74 9.34
N LEU A 119 -8.97 -5.05 9.16
CA LEU A 119 -10.01 -6.05 9.35
C LEU A 119 -10.46 -6.14 10.81
N SER A 120 -9.59 -5.84 11.78
CA SER A 120 -9.99 -5.74 13.20
C SER A 120 -10.87 -4.51 13.47
N GLY A 121 -10.74 -3.47 12.63
CA GLY A 121 -11.46 -2.20 12.79
C GLY A 121 -10.71 -1.19 13.66
N ASP A 122 -9.41 -1.37 13.90
CA ASP A 122 -8.59 -0.48 14.76
C ASP A 122 -8.70 0.98 14.33
N PHE A 123 -8.67 1.24 13.02
CA PHE A 123 -8.76 2.59 12.46
C PHE A 123 -10.05 3.34 12.83
N LEU A 124 -11.11 2.65 13.23
CA LEU A 124 -12.39 3.27 13.61
C LEU A 124 -12.31 4.00 14.96
N ILE A 125 -11.35 3.61 15.82
CA ILE A 125 -11.21 4.11 17.20
C ILE A 125 -9.88 4.83 17.44
N LEU A 126 -9.08 5.04 16.39
CA LEU A 126 -7.78 5.73 16.47
C LEU A 126 -7.92 7.20 16.06
N ASP A 127 -7.14 8.05 16.71
CA ASP A 127 -7.04 9.47 16.42
C ASP A 127 -5.65 9.76 15.82
N PRO A 128 -5.53 10.04 14.51
CA PRO A 128 -4.24 10.34 13.90
C PRO A 128 -3.58 11.64 14.34
N ASP A 129 -4.31 12.54 15.01
CA ASP A 129 -3.78 13.82 15.50
C ASP A 129 -3.32 13.75 16.96
N GLY A 130 -3.48 12.61 17.65
CA GLY A 130 -2.96 12.43 19.00
C GLY A 130 -3.64 11.35 19.83
N GLY A 131 -3.56 11.49 21.17
CA GLY A 131 -4.26 10.59 22.08
C GLY A 131 -5.77 10.80 22.07
N LEU A 132 -6.52 9.84 22.65
CA LEU A 132 -7.97 9.95 22.82
C LEU A 132 -8.33 11.23 23.60
N ASP A 133 -9.06 12.13 22.95
CA ASP A 133 -9.86 13.18 23.59
C ASP A 133 -11.21 12.58 24.00
N PRO A 134 -11.48 12.36 25.29
CA PRO A 134 -12.73 11.76 25.73
C PRO A 134 -13.96 12.63 25.47
N LYS A 135 -13.80 13.93 25.20
CA LYS A 135 -14.90 14.84 24.80
C LYS A 135 -15.18 14.77 23.30
N SER A 136 -14.21 14.38 22.51
CA SER A 136 -14.32 14.30 21.06
C SER A 136 -13.65 13.00 20.56
N PRO A 137 -14.16 11.82 20.93
CA PRO A 137 -13.59 10.56 20.48
C PRO A 137 -13.61 10.45 18.94
N PRO A 138 -12.72 9.63 18.35
CA PRO A 138 -12.61 9.43 16.90
C PRO A 138 -13.94 9.22 16.18
N GLU A 139 -14.84 8.43 16.75
CA GLU A 139 -16.13 8.11 16.15
C GLU A 139 -17.06 9.34 16.02
N LEU A 140 -16.89 10.34 16.87
CA LEU A 140 -17.59 11.63 16.71
C LEU A 140 -16.87 12.55 15.75
N LYS A 141 -15.53 12.56 15.76
CA LYS A 141 -14.69 13.37 14.86
C LYS A 141 -14.85 12.96 13.40
N ALA A 142 -15.13 11.69 13.13
CA ALA A 142 -15.30 11.14 11.79
C ALA A 142 -16.59 11.55 11.08
N GLN A 143 -17.48 12.27 11.76
CA GLN A 143 -18.78 12.66 11.25
C GLN A 143 -18.69 14.01 10.55
N SER A 144 -19.45 14.19 9.47
CA SER A 144 -19.41 15.43 8.70
C SER A 144 -19.94 16.62 9.51
N GLY A 145 -19.20 17.73 9.47
CA GLY A 145 -19.54 18.99 10.17
C GLY A 145 -18.99 19.11 11.60
N THR A 146 -19.05 20.31 12.16
CA THR A 146 -18.56 20.59 13.52
C THR A 146 -19.54 20.04 14.55
N ARG A 147 -19.26 18.87 15.12
CA ARG A 147 -20.03 18.36 16.26
C ARG A 147 -19.61 19.03 17.56
N LYS A 148 -20.61 19.27 18.40
CA LYS A 148 -20.36 19.72 19.77
C LYS A 148 -19.63 18.60 20.53
N PRO A 149 -18.56 18.94 21.27
CA PRO A 149 -17.93 18.00 22.20
C PRO A 149 -18.97 17.43 23.17
N LEU A 150 -18.74 16.20 23.63
CA LEU A 150 -19.56 15.56 24.65
C LEU A 150 -19.55 16.37 25.94
N ASP A 151 -20.74 16.54 26.51
CA ASP A 151 -20.89 17.09 27.85
C ASP A 151 -20.61 16.00 28.88
N ARG A 152 -19.37 15.98 29.38
CA ARG A 152 -18.90 14.98 30.35
C ARG A 152 -19.14 15.49 31.76
N THR A 153 -19.73 14.64 32.59
CA THR A 153 -20.06 14.96 34.00
C THR A 153 -19.42 13.94 34.94
N ALA A 154 -19.65 14.08 36.25
CA ALA A 154 -19.21 13.07 37.23
C ALA A 154 -19.87 11.69 37.02
N ALA A 155 -20.94 11.60 36.23
CA ALA A 155 -21.57 10.33 35.86
C ALA A 155 -20.91 9.66 34.64
N SER A 156 -20.02 10.36 33.93
CA SER A 156 -19.28 9.82 32.80
C SER A 156 -18.19 8.84 33.25
N VAL A 157 -17.76 7.96 32.34
CA VAL A 157 -16.61 7.08 32.59
C VAL A 157 -15.36 7.92 32.84
N PRO A 158 -14.54 7.65 33.86
CA PRO A 158 -13.36 8.46 34.14
C PRO A 158 -12.37 8.55 32.96
N GLU A 159 -11.76 9.73 32.74
CA GLU A 159 -10.90 9.98 31.58
C GLU A 159 -9.66 9.10 31.57
N GLU A 160 -9.05 8.87 32.73
CA GLU A 160 -7.90 7.99 32.89
C GLU A 160 -8.24 6.53 32.56
N THR A 161 -9.47 6.11 32.82
CA THR A 161 -9.96 4.78 32.45
C THR A 161 -10.10 4.66 30.94
N LEU A 162 -10.68 5.67 30.28
CA LEU A 162 -10.80 5.71 28.82
C LEU A 162 -9.41 5.73 28.14
N ARG A 163 -8.47 6.52 28.65
CA ARG A 163 -7.09 6.56 28.14
C ARG A 163 -6.37 5.22 28.36
N ALA A 164 -6.57 4.56 29.50
CA ALA A 164 -5.98 3.24 29.78
C ALA A 164 -6.50 2.15 28.83
N ILE A 165 -7.80 2.19 28.49
CA ILE A 165 -8.39 1.32 27.47
C ILE A 165 -7.79 1.65 26.10
N GLN A 166 -7.75 2.92 25.71
CA GLN A 166 -7.21 3.33 24.41
C GLN A 166 -5.74 2.93 24.24
N ALA A 167 -4.94 2.98 25.30
CA ALA A 167 -3.51 2.62 25.26
C ALA A 167 -3.25 1.15 24.86
N CYS A 168 -4.27 0.28 24.90
CA CYS A 168 -4.17 -1.07 24.35
C CYS A 168 -4.14 -1.08 22.81
N PHE A 169 -4.62 -0.03 22.14
CA PHE A 169 -4.65 0.08 20.68
C PHE A 169 -3.50 0.96 20.21
N VAL A 170 -2.40 0.32 19.82
CA VAL A 170 -1.21 1.01 19.31
C VAL A 170 -1.53 1.60 17.94
N ALA A 171 -1.17 2.86 17.71
CA ALA A 171 -1.38 3.52 16.44
C ALA A 171 -0.36 3.03 15.37
N PRO A 172 -0.74 2.99 14.08
CA PRO A 172 0.20 2.85 12.98
C PRO A 172 1.30 3.93 12.99
N PRO A 173 2.49 3.68 12.44
CA PRO A 173 2.97 2.41 11.88
C PRO A 173 3.50 1.43 12.93
N LEU A 174 3.63 1.86 14.20
CA LEU A 174 4.16 1.01 15.29
C LEU A 174 3.31 -0.24 15.50
N ARG A 175 1.99 -0.14 15.30
CA ARG A 175 1.06 -1.27 15.30
C ARG A 175 1.52 -2.44 14.41
N TYR A 176 2.15 -2.14 13.27
CA TYR A 176 2.54 -3.15 12.28
C TYR A 176 3.91 -3.77 12.57
N ARG A 177 4.58 -3.33 13.64
CA ARG A 177 5.87 -3.87 14.13
C ARG A 177 5.69 -4.78 15.34
N LEU A 178 4.52 -4.76 15.96
CA LEU A 178 4.27 -5.54 17.15
C LEU A 178 4.30 -7.03 16.81
N PRO A 179 4.94 -7.86 17.64
CA PRO A 179 4.78 -9.30 17.55
C PRO A 179 3.31 -9.70 17.72
N HIS A 180 2.90 -10.76 17.03
CA HIS A 180 1.55 -11.34 17.12
C HIS A 180 1.07 -11.51 18.56
N SER A 181 1.92 -12.07 19.43
CA SER A 181 1.59 -12.31 20.84
C SER A 181 1.35 -11.04 21.65
N ASP A 182 1.98 -9.92 21.29
CA ASP A 182 1.77 -8.62 21.93
C ASP A 182 0.44 -8.01 21.48
N ILE A 183 0.08 -8.19 20.21
CA ILE A 183 -1.22 -7.78 19.66
C ILE A 183 -2.36 -8.52 20.37
N SER A 184 -2.33 -9.86 20.44
CA SER A 184 -3.36 -10.65 21.13
C SER A 184 -3.46 -10.27 22.61
N ARG A 185 -2.32 -10.05 23.28
CA ARG A 185 -2.29 -9.63 24.69
C ARG A 185 -2.91 -8.25 24.90
N ASN A 186 -2.66 -7.33 23.99
CA ASN A 186 -3.23 -5.99 24.04
C ASN A 186 -4.75 -6.01 23.89
N TYR A 187 -5.29 -6.79 22.93
CA TYR A 187 -6.74 -6.95 22.80
C TYR A 187 -7.36 -7.65 24.02
N ALA A 188 -6.72 -8.71 24.54
CA ALA A 188 -7.20 -9.39 25.75
C ALA A 188 -7.27 -8.43 26.96
N LYS A 189 -6.25 -7.59 27.13
CA LYS A 189 -6.21 -6.54 28.16
C LYS A 189 -7.31 -5.49 27.93
N ALA A 190 -7.54 -5.07 26.69
CA ALA A 190 -8.62 -4.14 26.36
C ALA A 190 -9.99 -4.71 26.74
N ILE A 191 -10.25 -5.98 26.43
CA ILE A 191 -11.50 -6.68 26.78
C ILE A 191 -11.71 -6.69 28.30
N GLU A 192 -10.68 -7.04 29.08
CA GLU A 192 -10.75 -7.05 30.54
C GLU A 192 -11.10 -5.66 31.10
N LEU A 193 -10.37 -4.63 30.67
CA LEU A 193 -10.59 -3.25 31.11
C LEU A 193 -11.98 -2.75 30.72
N CYS A 194 -12.44 -3.03 29.50
CA CYS A 194 -13.76 -2.63 29.05
C CYS A 194 -14.87 -3.29 29.86
N ARG A 195 -14.79 -4.61 30.08
CA ARG A 195 -15.79 -5.36 30.87
C ARG A 195 -15.88 -4.86 32.30
N LYS A 196 -14.72 -4.64 32.94
CA LYS A 196 -14.67 -4.05 34.28
C LYS A 196 -15.32 -2.67 34.30
N THR A 197 -15.03 -1.84 33.31
CA THR A 197 -15.57 -0.48 33.21
C THR A 197 -17.09 -0.47 33.00
N ILE A 198 -17.61 -1.35 32.13
CA ILE A 198 -19.05 -1.53 31.90
C ILE A 198 -19.76 -1.95 33.19
N ALA A 199 -19.17 -2.86 33.97
CA ALA A 199 -19.75 -3.28 35.25
C ALA A 199 -19.70 -2.17 36.32
N SER A 200 -18.64 -1.35 36.35
CA SER A 200 -18.49 -0.28 37.34
C SER A 200 -19.26 1.00 37.02
N HIS A 201 -19.54 1.27 35.74
CA HIS A 201 -20.20 2.49 35.28
C HIS A 201 -21.40 2.21 34.34
N PRO A 202 -22.36 1.34 34.72
CA PRO A 202 -23.41 0.87 33.81
C PRO A 202 -24.36 1.98 33.33
N ALA A 203 -24.46 3.08 34.07
CA ALA A 203 -25.32 4.22 33.77
C ALA A 203 -24.59 5.40 33.11
N ALA A 204 -23.30 5.26 32.78
CA ALA A 204 -22.53 6.36 32.20
C ALA A 204 -23.04 6.71 30.78
N PRO A 205 -23.32 7.99 30.49
CA PRO A 205 -23.86 8.41 29.19
C PRO A 205 -22.87 8.24 28.03
N ASP A 206 -21.57 8.19 28.33
CA ASP A 206 -20.49 7.98 27.38
C ASP A 206 -19.97 6.52 27.38
N LEU A 207 -20.70 5.59 28.00
CA LEU A 207 -20.32 4.18 28.06
C LEU A 207 -20.18 3.54 26.67
N TRP A 208 -20.88 4.08 25.67
CA TRP A 208 -20.77 3.64 24.28
C TRP A 208 -19.34 3.72 23.74
N ILE A 209 -18.49 4.65 24.24
CA ILE A 209 -17.06 4.75 23.88
C ILE A 209 -16.34 3.45 24.27
N VAL A 210 -16.60 2.95 25.48
CA VAL A 210 -16.02 1.71 26.01
C VAL A 210 -16.54 0.50 25.22
N ARG A 211 -17.84 0.46 24.91
CA ARG A 211 -18.44 -0.64 24.12
C ARG A 211 -17.85 -0.73 22.72
N ASN A 212 -17.58 0.40 22.07
CA ASN A 212 -16.88 0.43 20.78
C ASN A 212 -15.48 -0.19 20.85
N ARG A 213 -14.68 0.15 21.87
CA ARG A 213 -13.36 -0.48 22.06
C ARG A 213 -13.46 -1.97 22.39
N LEU A 214 -14.47 -2.38 23.17
CA LEU A 214 -14.74 -3.79 23.44
C LEU A 214 -15.02 -4.57 22.15
N MET A 215 -15.90 -4.05 21.30
CA MET A 215 -16.22 -4.67 20.01
C MET A 215 -14.98 -4.78 19.10
N VAL A 216 -14.18 -3.71 18.98
CA VAL A 216 -12.94 -3.75 18.19
C VAL A 216 -11.94 -4.76 18.75
N ALA A 217 -11.75 -4.83 20.07
CA ALA A 217 -10.84 -5.82 20.66
C ALA A 217 -11.32 -7.27 20.48
N LEU A 218 -12.63 -7.51 20.53
CA LEU A 218 -13.21 -8.82 20.24
C LEU A 218 -13.05 -9.20 18.77
N LEU A 219 -13.31 -8.27 17.84
CA LEU A 219 -13.02 -8.48 16.42
C LEU A 219 -11.52 -8.70 16.17
N GLY A 220 -10.67 -7.99 16.91
CA GLY A 220 -9.22 -8.16 16.91
C GLY A 220 -8.82 -9.59 17.24
N LEU A 221 -9.23 -10.12 18.40
CA LEU A 221 -8.94 -11.52 18.75
C LEU A 221 -9.56 -12.52 17.78
N TRP A 222 -10.75 -12.25 17.24
CA TRP A 222 -11.31 -13.10 16.20
C TRP A 222 -10.44 -13.15 14.94
N LYS A 223 -9.96 -12.00 14.45
CA LYS A 223 -9.12 -11.94 13.24
C LYS A 223 -7.70 -12.42 13.46
N THR A 224 -7.16 -12.20 14.65
CA THR A 224 -5.78 -12.56 15.02
C THR A 224 -5.67 -14.05 15.36
N ASP A 225 -6.62 -14.61 16.10
CA ASP A 225 -6.54 -15.99 16.60
C ASP A 225 -7.60 -16.95 15.98
N SER A 226 -8.34 -16.49 14.97
CA SER A 226 -9.42 -17.25 14.30
C SER A 226 -10.53 -17.74 15.26
N ASP A 227 -10.72 -17.06 16.39
CA ASP A 227 -11.70 -17.44 17.42
C ASP A 227 -13.12 -16.95 17.07
N LEU A 228 -13.93 -17.83 16.46
CA LEU A 228 -15.33 -17.55 16.13
C LEU A 228 -16.20 -17.22 17.37
N GLY A 229 -15.80 -17.67 18.56
CA GLY A 229 -16.45 -17.28 19.81
C GLY A 229 -16.36 -15.79 20.06
N LYS A 230 -15.25 -15.15 19.68
CA LYS A 230 -15.06 -13.70 19.82
C LYS A 230 -15.94 -12.91 18.86
N LEU A 231 -16.22 -13.42 17.66
CA LEU A 231 -17.21 -12.83 16.76
C LEU A 231 -18.63 -12.88 17.38
N ALA A 232 -19.01 -14.00 17.99
CA ALA A 232 -20.29 -14.14 18.69
C ALA A 232 -20.39 -13.18 19.90
N GLU A 233 -19.31 -13.02 20.66
CA GLU A 233 -19.25 -12.04 21.75
C GLU A 233 -19.39 -10.59 21.23
N ALA A 234 -18.69 -10.24 20.13
CA ALA A 234 -18.74 -8.90 19.54
C ALA A 234 -20.13 -8.53 19.03
N THR A 235 -20.84 -9.49 18.45
CA THR A 235 -22.19 -9.30 17.90
C THR A 235 -23.24 -9.22 19.00
N ALA A 236 -23.12 -10.01 20.06
CA ALA A 236 -23.97 -9.87 21.26
C ALA A 236 -23.79 -8.49 21.92
N GLU A 237 -22.56 -8.02 22.03
CA GLU A 237 -22.25 -6.68 22.53
C GLU A 237 -22.81 -5.60 21.61
N ALA A 238 -22.69 -5.74 20.29
CA ALA A 238 -23.25 -4.82 19.31
C ALA A 238 -24.77 -4.66 19.43
N ARG A 239 -25.52 -5.76 19.57
CA ARG A 239 -26.98 -5.73 19.78
C ARG A 239 -27.34 -5.01 21.09
N THR A 240 -26.59 -5.30 22.15
CA THR A 240 -26.77 -4.65 23.46
C THR A 240 -26.52 -3.13 23.37
N ALA A 241 -25.42 -2.73 22.72
CA ALA A 241 -25.05 -1.34 22.56
C ALA A 241 -26.05 -0.57 21.69
N LEU A 242 -26.53 -1.16 20.59
CA LEU A 242 -27.56 -0.55 19.74
C LEU A 242 -28.89 -0.35 20.48
N THR A 243 -29.26 -1.30 21.35
CA THR A 243 -30.46 -1.18 22.21
C THR A 243 -30.29 -0.07 23.25
N ALA A 244 -29.09 0.10 23.81
CA ALA A 244 -28.77 1.18 24.74
C ALA A 244 -28.70 2.56 24.04
N GLY A 245 -28.41 2.58 22.75
CA GLY A 245 -28.34 3.77 21.90
C GLY A 245 -26.93 4.34 21.77
N PHE A 246 -26.74 5.09 20.69
CA PHE A 246 -25.50 5.80 20.37
C PHE A 246 -25.80 7.26 20.00
N PRO A 247 -24.86 8.19 20.18
CA PRO A 247 -24.90 9.43 19.39
C PRO A 247 -24.80 9.05 17.91
N ALA A 248 -25.44 9.83 17.03
CA ALA A 248 -25.48 9.54 15.60
C ALA A 248 -24.08 9.23 15.04
N GLY A 249 -23.91 8.17 14.25
CA GLY A 249 -22.61 7.77 13.73
C GLY A 249 -21.63 7.14 14.71
N GLY A 250 -21.93 7.08 16.01
CA GLY A 250 -21.17 6.31 17.00
C GLY A 250 -21.39 4.80 16.88
N GLU A 251 -22.45 4.40 16.19
CA GLU A 251 -22.91 3.02 16.04
C GLU A 251 -22.27 2.24 14.87
N VAL A 252 -21.36 2.85 14.10
CA VAL A 252 -20.74 2.25 12.90
C VAL A 252 -20.07 0.92 13.21
N ILE A 253 -19.34 0.82 14.33
CA ILE A 253 -18.67 -0.42 14.76
C ILE A 253 -19.70 -1.50 15.11
N ALA A 254 -20.80 -1.14 15.78
CA ALA A 254 -21.85 -2.11 16.09
C ALA A 254 -22.50 -2.66 14.82
N ARG A 255 -22.81 -1.79 13.85
CA ARG A 255 -23.33 -2.23 12.54
C ARG A 255 -22.34 -3.10 11.78
N PHE A 256 -21.04 -2.78 11.86
CA PHE A 256 -19.99 -3.59 11.26
C PHE A 256 -19.99 -5.03 11.81
N CYS A 257 -20.07 -5.21 13.13
CA CYS A 257 -20.18 -6.52 13.76
C CYS A 257 -21.39 -7.31 13.23
N LEU A 258 -22.57 -6.69 13.18
CA LEU A 258 -23.81 -7.35 12.73
C LEU A 258 -23.80 -7.69 11.24
N ALA A 259 -23.24 -6.82 10.40
CA ALA A 259 -23.08 -7.10 8.98
C ALA A 259 -22.17 -8.32 8.78
N ARG A 260 -21.04 -8.40 9.50
CA ARG A 260 -20.16 -9.58 9.44
C ARG A 260 -20.85 -10.86 9.86
N GLU A 261 -21.58 -10.84 10.99
CA GLU A 261 -22.36 -12.00 11.43
C GLU A 261 -23.33 -12.47 10.34
N THR A 262 -23.99 -11.52 9.69
CA THR A 262 -24.94 -11.81 8.61
C THR A 262 -24.23 -12.41 7.41
N LEU A 263 -23.09 -11.85 6.97
CA LEU A 263 -22.32 -12.37 5.83
C LEU A 263 -21.75 -13.77 6.06
N HIS A 264 -21.55 -14.19 7.31
CA HIS A 264 -21.12 -15.56 7.62
C HIS A 264 -22.26 -16.59 7.54
N GLN A 265 -23.50 -16.15 7.32
CA GLN A 265 -24.62 -17.07 7.10
C GLN A 265 -24.56 -17.65 5.66
N PRO A 266 -24.72 -18.96 5.46
CA PRO A 266 -24.56 -19.60 4.14
C PRO A 266 -25.46 -19.08 3.01
N LYS A 267 -26.54 -18.35 3.34
CA LYS A 267 -27.53 -17.82 2.38
C LYS A 267 -27.55 -16.28 2.37
N ALA A 268 -26.53 -15.64 2.91
CA ALA A 268 -26.46 -14.19 2.94
C ALA A 268 -26.33 -13.63 1.53
N GLU A 269 -27.23 -12.71 1.16
CA GLU A 269 -27.09 -11.93 -0.06
C GLU A 269 -26.12 -10.78 0.21
N SER A 270 -24.83 -11.01 -0.04
CA SER A 270 -23.75 -10.10 0.37
C SER A 270 -23.98 -8.64 -0.05
N ARG A 271 -24.49 -8.44 -1.26
CA ARG A 271 -24.87 -7.12 -1.77
C ARG A 271 -25.91 -6.44 -0.88
N ALA A 272 -27.00 -7.12 -0.58
CA ALA A 272 -28.10 -6.55 0.20
C ALA A 272 -27.64 -6.18 1.62
N VAL A 273 -26.78 -7.00 2.23
CA VAL A 273 -26.24 -6.72 3.57
C VAL A 273 -25.38 -5.45 3.58
N ILE A 274 -24.48 -5.31 2.60
CA ILE A 274 -23.57 -4.16 2.52
C ILE A 274 -24.34 -2.89 2.17
N ASP A 275 -25.26 -2.96 1.19
CA ASP A 275 -26.10 -1.81 0.79
C ASP A 275 -26.99 -1.34 1.97
N GLN A 276 -27.55 -2.28 2.75
CA GLN A 276 -28.33 -1.96 3.95
C GLN A 276 -27.49 -1.29 5.04
N LEU A 277 -26.25 -1.73 5.28
CA LEU A 277 -25.36 -1.11 6.26
C LEU A 277 -25.08 0.37 5.92
N VAL A 278 -24.88 0.67 4.64
CA VAL A 278 -24.66 2.06 4.18
C VAL A 278 -25.95 2.86 4.32
N ALA A 279 -27.10 2.31 3.91
CA ALA A 279 -28.40 2.96 4.08
C ALA A 279 -28.68 3.30 5.55
N ASP A 280 -28.47 2.35 6.46
CA ASP A 280 -28.66 2.54 7.91
C ASP A 280 -27.65 3.53 8.51
N SER A 281 -26.53 3.75 7.83
CA SER A 281 -25.48 4.70 8.24
C SER A 281 -25.59 6.06 7.55
N GLY A 282 -26.73 6.36 6.90
CA GLY A 282 -27.02 7.66 6.30
C GLY A 282 -27.06 7.70 4.78
N GLY A 283 -26.91 6.55 4.10
CA GLY A 283 -26.98 6.44 2.64
C GLY A 283 -25.99 7.37 1.95
N ASP A 284 -26.49 8.27 1.09
CA ASP A 284 -25.67 9.27 0.38
C ASP A 284 -24.90 10.22 1.31
N LYS A 285 -25.26 10.28 2.60
CA LYS A 285 -24.60 11.09 3.63
C LYS A 285 -23.76 10.25 4.61
N ALA A 286 -23.53 8.98 4.29
CA ALA A 286 -22.69 8.10 5.10
C ALA A 286 -21.31 8.73 5.33
N SER A 287 -20.77 8.55 6.54
CA SER A 287 -19.43 9.05 6.84
C SER A 287 -18.36 8.24 6.10
N GLY A 288 -17.15 8.79 5.99
CA GLY A 288 -16.01 8.05 5.43
C GLY A 288 -15.77 6.72 6.15
N GLN A 289 -15.98 6.65 7.47
CA GLN A 289 -15.84 5.40 8.24
C GLN A 289 -16.91 4.36 7.86
N SER A 290 -18.15 4.77 7.63
CA SER A 290 -19.20 3.86 7.15
C SER A 290 -18.88 3.32 5.75
N LEU A 291 -18.38 4.17 4.84
CA LEU A 291 -17.93 3.76 3.51
C LEU A 291 -16.71 2.82 3.60
N ALA A 292 -15.77 3.08 4.52
CA ALA A 292 -14.62 2.21 4.75
C ALA A 292 -15.04 0.82 5.26
N VAL A 293 -16.00 0.76 6.17
CA VAL A 293 -16.59 -0.52 6.61
C VAL A 293 -17.24 -1.25 5.42
N ALA A 294 -18.00 -0.55 4.59
CA ALA A 294 -18.61 -1.15 3.40
C ALA A 294 -17.56 -1.67 2.39
N ALA A 295 -16.45 -0.94 2.21
CA ALA A 295 -15.32 -1.38 1.41
C ALA A 295 -14.67 -2.65 2.00
N LEU A 296 -14.42 -2.70 3.31
CA LEU A 296 -13.85 -3.88 3.97
C LEU A 296 -14.76 -5.11 3.86
N LEU A 297 -16.07 -4.94 4.05
CA LEU A 297 -17.03 -6.03 3.88
C LEU A 297 -17.05 -6.52 2.43
N SER A 298 -16.98 -5.60 1.45
CA SER A 298 -16.88 -5.94 0.02
C SER A 298 -15.60 -6.73 -0.27
N LEU A 299 -14.50 -6.38 0.39
CA LEU A 299 -13.24 -7.12 0.30
C LEU A 299 -13.36 -8.54 0.89
N GLU A 300 -14.00 -8.68 2.06
CA GLU A 300 -14.19 -10.00 2.72
C GLU A 300 -15.02 -10.97 1.89
N VAL A 301 -15.98 -10.47 1.11
CA VAL A 301 -16.82 -11.30 0.20
C VAL A 301 -16.30 -11.34 -1.23
N ALA A 302 -15.09 -10.81 -1.47
CA ALA A 302 -14.45 -10.71 -2.78
C ALA A 302 -15.28 -9.98 -3.87
N ASP A 303 -16.14 -9.02 -3.48
CA ASP A 303 -16.86 -8.14 -4.42
C ASP A 303 -15.98 -6.95 -4.83
N ARG A 304 -15.11 -7.20 -5.82
CA ARG A 304 -14.17 -6.19 -6.34
C ARG A 304 -14.86 -4.93 -6.84
N MET A 305 -15.99 -5.07 -7.53
CA MET A 305 -16.67 -3.92 -8.14
C MET A 305 -17.16 -2.95 -7.06
N ARG A 306 -17.82 -3.46 -6.01
CA ARG A 306 -18.24 -2.62 -4.88
C ARG A 306 -17.07 -2.04 -4.11
N PHE A 307 -16.01 -2.83 -3.92
CA PHE A 307 -14.81 -2.31 -3.27
C PHE A 307 -14.28 -1.08 -4.01
N GLU A 308 -14.16 -1.15 -5.34
CA GLU A 308 -13.71 -0.03 -6.17
C GLU A 308 -14.71 1.16 -6.17
N ASP A 309 -16.01 0.89 -6.14
CA ASP A 309 -17.04 1.94 -6.01
C ASP A 309 -16.87 2.74 -4.70
N TYR A 310 -16.81 2.04 -3.56
CA TYR A 310 -16.61 2.68 -2.25
C TYR A 310 -15.24 3.34 -2.13
N ARG A 311 -14.20 2.71 -2.67
CA ARG A 311 -12.87 3.32 -2.78
C ARG A 311 -12.94 4.64 -3.55
N GLY A 312 -13.62 4.67 -4.69
CA GLY A 312 -13.81 5.88 -5.48
C GLY A 312 -14.51 7.00 -4.70
N MET A 313 -15.56 6.67 -3.93
CA MET A 313 -16.25 7.62 -3.06
C MET A 313 -15.33 8.18 -1.97
N ILE A 314 -14.59 7.31 -1.26
CA ILE A 314 -13.67 7.71 -0.19
C ILE A 314 -12.55 8.57 -0.73
N LEU A 315 -11.94 8.18 -1.85
CA LEU A 315 -10.81 8.90 -2.45
C LEU A 315 -11.20 10.28 -2.99
N LYS A 316 -12.47 10.47 -3.30
CA LYS A 316 -13.00 11.74 -3.80
C LYS A 316 -13.27 12.72 -2.65
N ASP A 317 -13.92 12.26 -1.59
CA ASP A 317 -14.55 13.16 -0.62
C ASP A 317 -13.93 13.08 0.80
N HIS A 318 -13.10 12.08 1.11
CA HIS A 318 -12.68 11.78 2.49
C HIS A 318 -11.16 11.64 2.71
N THR A 319 -10.30 11.84 1.70
CA THR A 319 -8.84 11.63 1.85
C THR A 319 -8.15 12.63 2.77
N GLU A 320 -8.76 13.80 2.97
CA GLU A 320 -8.22 14.86 3.82
C GLU A 320 -8.84 14.86 5.22
N ASP A 321 -9.81 13.98 5.50
CA ASP A 321 -10.38 13.81 6.83
C ASP A 321 -9.37 13.07 7.75
N PRO A 322 -8.96 13.65 8.90
CA PRO A 322 -7.96 13.01 9.76
C PRO A 322 -8.32 11.60 10.18
N MET A 323 -9.58 11.34 10.55
CA MET A 323 -10.06 10.02 10.97
C MET A 323 -10.06 8.98 9.84
N MET A 324 -9.82 9.41 8.60
CA MET A 324 -9.75 8.55 7.43
C MET A 324 -8.32 8.32 6.95
N TRP A 325 -7.30 9.01 7.47
CA TRP A 325 -5.94 8.90 6.95
C TRP A 325 -5.36 7.49 7.00
N ALA A 326 -5.59 6.73 8.07
CA ALA A 326 -5.11 5.35 8.17
C ALA A 326 -5.72 4.44 7.08
N PHE A 327 -7.02 4.60 6.81
CA PHE A 327 -7.72 3.82 5.77
C PHE A 327 -7.39 4.35 4.36
N GLY A 328 -7.35 5.66 4.18
CA GLY A 328 -6.98 6.33 2.94
C GLY A 328 -5.57 5.98 2.50
N ALA A 329 -4.62 5.90 3.43
CA ALA A 329 -3.27 5.42 3.17
C ALA A 329 -3.26 4.01 2.58
N PHE A 330 -4.10 3.11 3.10
CA PHE A 330 -4.28 1.76 2.54
C PHE A 330 -4.87 1.78 1.12
N LEU A 331 -5.91 2.60 0.87
CA LEU A 331 -6.54 2.70 -0.45
C LEU A 331 -5.65 3.32 -1.53
N LEU A 332 -4.75 4.22 -1.12
CA LEU A 332 -3.78 4.90 -1.97
C LEU A 332 -2.49 4.08 -2.15
N ASP A 333 -2.22 3.13 -1.25
CA ASP A 333 -1.02 2.30 -1.32
C ASP A 333 -1.05 1.40 -2.57
N ARG A 334 -0.04 1.60 -3.42
CA ARG A 334 0.09 0.90 -4.71
C ARG A 334 0.30 -0.60 -4.53
N TYR A 335 0.92 -0.99 -3.43
CA TYR A 335 1.21 -2.39 -3.13
C TYR A 335 -0.06 -3.15 -2.79
N HIS A 336 -0.86 -2.61 -1.87
CA HIS A 336 -2.20 -3.12 -1.57
C HIS A 336 -3.07 -3.14 -2.82
N ARG A 337 -3.16 -2.02 -3.54
CA ARG A 337 -3.97 -1.94 -4.76
C ARG A 337 -3.61 -3.03 -5.78
N TYR A 338 -2.33 -3.32 -5.95
CA TYR A 338 -1.91 -4.38 -6.85
C TYR A 338 -2.28 -5.77 -6.31
N TRP A 339 -2.03 -6.06 -5.02
CA TRP A 339 -2.14 -7.41 -4.48
C TRP A 339 -3.53 -7.81 -3.96
N LEU A 340 -4.42 -6.87 -3.62
CA LEU A 340 -5.72 -7.15 -2.99
C LEU A 340 -6.60 -8.12 -3.78
N PHE A 341 -6.65 -8.01 -5.10
CA PHE A 341 -7.47 -8.88 -5.97
C PHE A 341 -6.63 -9.68 -6.98
N GLN A 342 -5.31 -9.67 -6.84
CA GLN A 342 -4.44 -10.46 -7.68
C GLN A 342 -4.30 -11.87 -7.10
N VAL A 343 -4.34 -12.85 -7.99
CA VAL A 343 -3.92 -14.21 -7.61
C VAL A 343 -2.42 -14.19 -7.27
N PRO A 344 -1.97 -14.96 -6.26
CA PRO A 344 -0.57 -15.16 -5.96
C PRO A 344 0.08 -16.04 -7.04
N PHE A 345 0.16 -15.51 -8.26
CA PHE A 345 0.71 -16.21 -9.41
C PHE A 345 2.22 -16.05 -9.46
N THR A 346 2.95 -17.16 -9.50
CA THR A 346 4.39 -17.15 -9.21
C THR A 346 5.28 -17.80 -10.26
N ALA A 347 4.74 -18.14 -11.44
CA ALA A 347 5.49 -18.85 -12.47
C ALA A 347 5.89 -17.91 -13.62
N GLY A 348 7.19 -17.58 -13.70
CA GLY A 348 7.82 -17.04 -14.91
C GLY A 348 8.48 -15.67 -14.78
N TRP A 349 9.44 -15.40 -15.66
CA TRP A 349 10.18 -14.14 -15.77
C TRP A 349 9.30 -12.92 -16.08
N SER A 350 8.09 -13.14 -16.61
CA SER A 350 7.12 -12.09 -16.96
C SER A 350 6.40 -11.49 -15.74
N TYR A 351 6.27 -12.25 -14.65
CA TYR A 351 5.52 -11.80 -13.46
C TYR A 351 6.15 -10.60 -12.78
N GLY A 352 7.42 -10.70 -12.38
CA GLY A 352 8.11 -9.60 -11.70
C GLY A 352 8.23 -8.34 -12.56
N ARG A 353 8.23 -8.50 -13.91
CA ARG A 353 8.20 -7.36 -14.83
C ARG A 353 6.83 -6.66 -14.86
N ARG A 354 5.72 -7.42 -14.84
CA ARG A 354 4.37 -6.85 -14.73
C ARG A 354 4.19 -6.11 -13.42
N GLU A 355 4.55 -6.72 -12.29
CA GLU A 355 4.47 -6.08 -10.99
C GLU A 355 5.28 -4.78 -10.97
N ALA A 356 6.54 -4.82 -11.40
CA ALA A 356 7.38 -3.64 -11.49
C ALA A 356 6.79 -2.55 -12.39
N TYR A 357 6.13 -2.92 -13.49
CA TYR A 357 5.40 -2.00 -14.35
C TYR A 357 4.26 -1.32 -13.58
N PHE A 358 3.30 -2.06 -13.02
CA PHE A 358 2.17 -1.49 -12.30
C PHE A 358 2.60 -0.62 -11.11
N MET A 359 3.63 -1.05 -10.38
CA MET A 359 4.20 -0.28 -9.27
C MET A 359 4.90 1.02 -9.71
N SER A 360 5.21 1.18 -11.00
CA SER A 360 6.00 2.30 -11.54
C SER A 360 5.26 3.23 -12.51
N VAL A 361 4.04 2.91 -12.92
CA VAL A 361 3.26 3.68 -13.91
C VAL A 361 2.65 4.97 -13.32
N GLY A 362 2.57 5.11 -12.00
CA GLY A 362 2.16 6.36 -11.35
C GLY A 362 0.64 6.61 -11.36
N GLU A 363 0.09 6.76 -10.16
CA GLU A 363 -1.31 7.09 -9.82
C GLU A 363 -1.76 8.55 -10.03
N SER A 364 -2.81 8.86 -10.81
CA SER A 364 -3.37 10.24 -10.89
C SER A 364 -4.17 10.67 -9.65
N GLU A 365 -4.59 9.72 -8.82
CA GLU A 365 -5.46 9.97 -7.67
C GLU A 365 -4.75 10.72 -6.53
N GLU A 366 -3.42 10.55 -6.41
CA GLU A 366 -2.60 11.26 -5.42
C GLU A 366 -2.54 12.77 -5.71
N ALA A 367 -2.57 13.15 -7.00
CA ALA A 367 -2.36 14.53 -7.47
C ALA A 367 -3.49 15.51 -7.11
N ARG A 368 -4.59 15.02 -6.52
CA ARG A 368 -5.69 15.86 -6.01
C ARG A 368 -5.40 16.42 -4.61
N ARG A 369 -4.41 15.87 -3.91
CA ARG A 369 -4.09 16.20 -2.53
C ARG A 369 -2.98 17.25 -2.47
N LEU A 370 -3.08 18.15 -1.50
CA LEU A 370 -2.08 19.19 -1.24
C LEU A 370 -1.39 18.91 0.09
N LEU A 371 -0.08 18.74 0.07
CA LEU A 371 0.71 18.73 1.28
C LEU A 371 0.93 20.17 1.74
N LYS A 372 0.41 20.47 2.94
CA LYS A 372 0.70 21.69 3.68
C LYS A 372 1.26 21.29 5.04
N THR A 373 2.53 21.63 5.28
CA THR A 373 3.23 21.26 6.52
C THR A 373 4.45 22.14 6.72
N GLU A 374 4.95 22.13 7.94
CA GLU A 374 6.22 22.75 8.32
C GLU A 374 7.20 21.67 8.76
N LEU A 375 8.45 21.76 8.30
CA LEU A 375 9.57 20.90 8.68
C LEU A 375 10.70 21.77 9.26
N GLN A 376 11.51 21.22 10.16
CA GLN A 376 12.57 21.98 10.83
C GLN A 376 13.93 21.67 10.22
N ALA A 377 14.62 22.66 9.67
CA ALA A 377 15.99 22.50 9.18
C ALA A 377 17.02 22.50 10.31
N ALA A 378 18.24 22.06 9.99
CA ALA A 378 19.39 21.99 10.90
C ALA A 378 19.71 23.33 11.61
N ASP A 379 19.50 24.45 10.94
CA ASP A 379 19.75 25.80 11.46
C ASP A 379 18.54 26.38 12.21
N SER A 380 17.58 25.54 12.61
CA SER A 380 16.29 25.93 13.21
C SER A 380 15.40 26.79 12.31
N LYS A 381 15.72 26.94 11.01
CA LYS A 381 14.78 27.54 10.07
C LYS A 381 13.64 26.57 9.76
N THR A 382 12.44 27.11 9.67
CA THR A 382 11.27 26.36 9.24
C THR A 382 11.24 26.30 7.71
N LEU A 383 11.16 25.10 7.16
CA LEU A 383 10.81 24.85 5.76
C LEU A 383 9.28 24.68 5.67
N ARG A 384 8.60 25.61 5.01
CA ARG A 384 7.14 25.60 4.79
C ARG A 384 6.83 25.03 3.42
N ILE A 385 5.93 24.04 3.39
CA ILE A 385 5.47 23.42 2.16
C ILE A 385 4.04 23.90 1.90
N PRO A 386 3.73 24.47 0.72
CA PRO A 386 4.60 24.62 -0.46
C PRO A 386 5.43 25.92 -0.52
N GLU A 387 5.28 26.84 0.42
CA GLU A 387 5.73 28.24 0.28
C GLU A 387 7.24 28.39 0.01
N ASP A 388 8.05 27.51 0.58
CA ASP A 388 9.51 27.52 0.46
C ASP A 388 10.01 26.51 -0.61
N LEU A 389 9.12 25.87 -1.38
CA LEU A 389 9.50 25.02 -2.52
C LEU A 389 9.93 25.89 -3.70
N ASP A 390 11.17 25.71 -4.15
CA ASP A 390 11.77 26.50 -5.22
C ASP A 390 12.07 25.71 -6.51
N SER A 391 11.72 24.43 -6.55
CA SER A 391 11.88 23.52 -7.69
C SER A 391 10.53 23.11 -8.29
N GLU A 392 10.51 22.70 -9.57
CA GLU A 392 9.29 22.17 -10.19
C GLU A 392 8.84 20.88 -9.52
N PHE A 393 9.80 20.02 -9.19
CA PHE A 393 9.59 18.79 -8.44
C PHE A 393 10.44 18.77 -7.17
N THR A 394 9.84 18.36 -6.07
CA THR A 394 10.54 18.10 -4.80
C THR A 394 10.25 16.69 -4.32
N VAL A 395 11.29 15.89 -4.10
CA VAL A 395 11.19 14.56 -3.50
C VAL A 395 11.62 14.63 -2.04
N ILE A 396 10.72 14.25 -1.15
CA ILE A 396 10.96 14.12 0.28
C ILE A 396 11.15 12.64 0.59
N GLN A 397 12.33 12.25 1.05
CA GLN A 397 12.57 10.90 1.57
C GLN A 397 12.50 10.90 3.09
N PHE A 398 11.61 10.06 3.63
CA PHE A 398 11.40 9.93 5.06
C PHE A 398 12.21 8.77 5.63
N THR A 399 12.93 8.99 6.74
CA THR A 399 13.78 7.95 7.37
C THR A 399 13.88 8.14 8.87
N ASN A 400 14.11 7.05 9.60
CA ASN A 400 14.68 7.14 10.95
C ASN A 400 16.21 7.33 10.90
N PRO A 401 16.80 8.04 11.88
CA PRO A 401 18.25 8.16 12.06
C PRO A 401 18.89 6.81 12.46
N PRO A 402 20.23 6.69 12.51
CA PRO A 402 20.95 5.47 12.89
C PRO A 402 20.45 4.79 14.19
N PRO A 403 20.72 3.48 14.39
CA PRO A 403 21.76 2.71 13.71
C PRO A 403 21.37 2.24 12.31
N TRP A 404 22.26 2.45 11.34
CA TRP A 404 22.18 1.82 10.03
C TRP A 404 22.51 0.34 10.14
N SER A 405 22.03 -0.44 9.17
CA SER A 405 22.28 -1.87 9.12
C SER A 405 23.77 -2.20 9.18
N LYS A 406 24.13 -3.08 10.11
CA LYS A 406 25.48 -3.64 10.22
C LYS A 406 25.57 -4.99 9.51
N THR A 407 24.44 -5.66 9.28
CA THR A 407 24.34 -6.96 8.59
C THR A 407 23.10 -7.02 7.72
N ARG A 408 23.11 -7.85 6.66
CA ARG A 408 21.94 -8.00 5.78
C ARG A 408 20.66 -8.49 6.50
N GLU A 409 20.81 -9.07 7.69
CA GLU A 409 19.76 -9.78 8.43
C GLU A 409 18.97 -8.88 9.39
N ASP A 410 19.48 -7.70 9.74
CA ASP A 410 18.82 -6.79 10.69
C ASP A 410 17.63 -6.01 10.08
N GLY A 411 17.45 -6.09 8.76
CA GLY A 411 16.35 -5.44 8.04
C GLY A 411 16.41 -3.92 8.01
N LEU A 412 17.50 -3.31 8.49
CA LEU A 412 17.68 -1.86 8.49
C LEU A 412 18.29 -1.39 7.14
N PRO A 413 18.15 -0.12 6.76
CA PRO A 413 18.87 0.42 5.62
C PRO A 413 20.39 0.43 5.88
N GLN A 414 21.18 -0.04 4.92
CA GLN A 414 22.66 -0.14 5.03
C GLN A 414 23.36 1.21 5.12
N SER A 415 22.78 2.26 4.54
CA SER A 415 23.20 3.65 4.72
C SER A 415 22.12 4.59 4.17
N PRO A 416 22.05 5.83 4.66
CA PRO A 416 21.13 6.83 4.14
C PRO A 416 21.45 7.17 2.67
N GLU A 417 22.73 7.09 2.27
CA GLU A 417 23.21 7.29 0.89
C GLU A 417 22.52 6.34 -0.11
N ARG A 418 22.37 5.05 0.22
CA ARG A 418 21.78 4.09 -0.71
C ARG A 418 20.29 4.34 -0.98
N LEU A 419 19.58 4.92 -0.02
CA LEU A 419 18.16 5.23 -0.13
C LEU A 419 17.92 6.40 -1.10
N ILE A 420 18.73 7.45 -1.01
CA ILE A 420 18.56 8.69 -1.78
C ILE A 420 19.23 8.65 -3.16
N LYS A 421 20.29 7.85 -3.34
CA LYS A 421 21.17 7.92 -4.51
C LYS A 421 20.45 7.80 -5.86
N PRO A 422 19.52 6.85 -6.09
CA PRO A 422 18.87 6.73 -7.40
C PRO A 422 18.14 8.01 -7.84
N VAL A 423 17.51 8.71 -6.90
CA VAL A 423 16.76 9.94 -7.19
C VAL A 423 17.70 11.13 -7.37
N ILE A 424 18.77 11.20 -6.58
CA ILE A 424 19.79 12.25 -6.68
C ILE A 424 20.57 12.14 -7.98
N ASP A 425 20.99 10.93 -8.36
CA ASP A 425 21.67 10.68 -9.64
C ASP A 425 20.75 11.10 -10.80
N PHE A 426 19.45 10.78 -10.74
CA PHE A 426 18.47 11.24 -11.72
C PHE A 426 18.36 12.78 -11.74
N ALA A 427 18.21 13.43 -10.58
CA ALA A 427 18.13 14.88 -10.48
C ALA A 427 19.36 15.58 -11.11
N ALA A 428 20.56 15.03 -10.91
CA ALA A 428 21.80 15.54 -11.49
C ALA A 428 21.87 15.42 -13.02
N THR A 429 21.12 14.50 -13.63
CA THR A 429 21.01 14.39 -15.10
C THR A 429 20.07 15.43 -15.71
N ARG A 430 19.28 16.15 -14.91
CA ARG A 430 18.27 17.06 -15.45
C ARG A 430 18.87 18.42 -15.85
N PRO A 431 18.70 18.87 -17.10
CA PRO A 431 19.32 20.10 -17.62
C PRO A 431 18.94 21.38 -16.85
N LYS A 432 17.73 21.41 -16.26
CA LYS A 432 17.20 22.59 -15.55
C LYS A 432 17.43 22.56 -14.04
N GLY A 433 17.93 21.46 -13.47
CA GLY A 433 17.97 21.27 -12.02
C GLY A 433 16.58 21.39 -11.37
N ASP A 434 15.54 20.95 -12.09
CA ASP A 434 14.11 21.08 -11.77
C ASP A 434 13.55 19.95 -10.89
N VAL A 435 14.43 19.08 -10.40
CA VAL A 435 14.13 18.09 -9.35
C VAL A 435 15.07 18.34 -8.18
N LYS A 436 14.49 18.58 -6.99
CA LYS A 436 15.23 18.62 -5.73
C LYS A 436 14.88 17.43 -4.87
N VAL A 437 15.86 16.96 -4.11
CA VAL A 437 15.70 15.88 -3.13
C VAL A 437 16.00 16.45 -1.75
N LEU A 438 15.20 16.09 -0.77
CA LEU A 438 15.43 16.40 0.65
C LEU A 438 15.17 15.18 1.51
N VAL A 439 15.86 15.09 2.64
CA VAL A 439 15.68 14.03 3.63
C VAL A 439 14.92 14.58 4.83
N ALA A 440 13.80 13.97 5.18
CA ALA A 440 13.02 14.28 6.37
C ALA A 440 13.21 13.16 7.41
N SER A 441 13.75 13.50 8.57
CA SER A 441 13.97 12.53 9.65
C SER A 441 12.95 12.64 10.77
N PHE A 442 12.46 11.50 11.25
CA PHE A 442 11.56 11.43 12.40
C PHE A 442 12.26 11.51 13.76
N GLY A 443 13.60 11.55 13.77
CA GLY A 443 14.38 11.72 14.99
C GLY A 443 15.83 12.07 14.69
N GLY A 444 16.64 12.27 15.74
CA GLY A 444 18.05 12.63 15.58
C GLY A 444 18.26 14.09 15.16
N ASP A 445 19.53 14.50 15.14
CA ASP A 445 19.94 15.86 14.72
C ASP A 445 20.12 15.90 13.19
N PRO A 446 19.35 16.72 12.45
CA PRO A 446 19.52 16.91 11.01
C PRO A 446 20.94 17.27 10.59
N THR A 447 21.67 18.02 11.44
CA THR A 447 23.05 18.42 11.18
C THR A 447 23.97 17.22 11.15
N ALA A 448 23.80 16.29 12.09
CA ALA A 448 24.58 15.06 12.16
C ALA A 448 24.30 14.15 10.96
N ILE A 449 23.04 14.02 10.55
CA ILE A 449 22.65 13.22 9.37
C ILE A 449 23.21 13.84 8.09
N HIS A 450 23.15 15.17 7.94
CA HIS A 450 23.74 15.87 6.80
C HIS A 450 25.26 15.69 6.74
N ALA A 451 25.95 15.82 7.87
CA ALA A 451 27.38 15.57 7.96
C ALA A 451 27.76 14.12 7.58
N GLU A 452 26.95 13.13 7.97
CA GLU A 452 27.15 11.73 7.58
C GLU A 452 26.99 11.53 6.06
N LEU A 453 25.96 12.13 5.45
CA LEU A 453 25.75 12.08 4.00
C LEU A 453 26.92 12.68 3.22
N LEU A 454 27.48 13.80 3.71
CA LEU A 454 28.66 14.45 3.14
C LEU A 454 29.94 13.62 3.33
N ALA A 455 30.07 12.91 4.45
CA ALA A 455 31.21 12.02 4.73
C ALA A 455 31.10 10.67 4.00
N GLY A 456 29.92 10.34 3.47
CA GLY A 456 29.64 9.12 2.71
C GLY A 456 30.45 9.00 1.41
N ARG A 457 30.40 7.82 0.79
CA ARG A 457 31.22 7.51 -0.39
C ARG A 457 30.90 8.43 -1.57
N SER A 458 29.61 8.75 -1.76
CA SER A 458 29.15 9.64 -2.83
C SER A 458 29.16 11.12 -2.44
N LYS A 459 29.55 11.49 -1.21
CA LYS A 459 29.60 12.88 -0.70
C LYS A 459 28.33 13.67 -1.04
N VAL A 460 27.19 13.12 -0.64
CA VAL A 460 25.89 13.63 -1.08
C VAL A 460 25.56 14.89 -0.29
N ASP A 461 25.50 16.03 -0.99
CA ASP A 461 25.04 17.29 -0.41
C ASP A 461 23.53 17.44 -0.65
N CYS A 462 22.75 17.08 0.36
CA CYS A 462 21.28 17.04 0.29
C CYS A 462 20.69 17.69 1.56
N PRO A 463 19.73 18.62 1.45
CA PRO A 463 19.08 19.21 2.61
C PRO A 463 18.45 18.15 3.54
N VAL A 464 18.69 18.28 4.83
CA VAL A 464 18.08 17.42 5.87
C VAL A 464 17.22 18.28 6.80
N VAL A 465 16.01 17.80 7.06
CA VAL A 465 15.04 18.42 7.96
C VAL A 465 14.49 17.39 8.95
N SER A 466 14.00 17.84 10.10
CA SER A 466 13.26 17.05 11.08
C SER A 466 11.75 17.20 10.88
N VAL A 467 11.03 16.11 11.10
CA VAL A 467 9.56 16.09 11.18
C VAL A 467 9.14 16.43 12.62
N PRO A 468 8.40 17.53 12.85
CA PRO A 468 7.89 17.87 14.18
C PRO A 468 7.03 16.75 14.77
N GLY A 469 7.28 16.39 16.02
CA GLY A 469 6.60 15.27 16.70
C GLY A 469 7.15 13.88 16.33
N GLY A 470 8.13 13.81 15.43
CA GLY A 470 8.77 12.56 15.00
C GLY A 470 7.77 11.56 14.44
N ILE A 471 7.90 10.29 14.82
CA ILE A 471 7.01 9.22 14.34
C ILE A 471 5.56 9.36 14.84
N GLY A 472 5.33 10.16 15.88
CA GLY A 472 3.98 10.49 16.37
C GLY A 472 3.32 11.65 15.61
N SER A 473 3.98 12.20 14.59
CA SER A 473 3.42 13.26 13.76
C SER A 473 2.21 12.76 12.96
N SER A 474 1.14 13.56 12.90
CA SER A 474 -0.02 13.26 12.05
C SER A 474 0.33 13.14 10.56
N LEU A 475 1.45 13.73 10.15
CA LEU A 475 2.03 13.59 8.82
C LEU A 475 2.27 12.13 8.44
N VAL A 476 2.66 11.28 9.40
CA VAL A 476 2.93 9.85 9.18
C VAL A 476 1.67 9.14 8.71
N HIS A 477 0.53 9.38 9.36
CA HIS A 477 -0.74 8.81 8.98
C HIS A 477 -1.25 9.40 7.66
N ARG A 478 -1.20 10.72 7.52
CA ARG A 478 -1.66 11.43 6.32
C ARG A 478 -0.90 10.99 5.07
N LEU A 479 0.39 10.72 5.20
CA LEU A 479 1.26 10.28 4.10
C LEU A 479 1.42 8.75 4.02
N GLY A 480 0.71 7.95 4.83
CA GLY A 480 0.82 6.50 4.75
C GLY A 480 2.27 6.00 4.84
N ILE A 481 3.04 6.53 5.78
CA ILE A 481 4.43 6.14 6.02
C ILE A 481 4.39 4.91 6.92
N LEU A 482 4.80 3.76 6.38
CA LEU A 482 4.58 2.45 7.02
C LEU A 482 5.87 1.79 7.47
N SER A 483 6.98 2.05 6.76
CA SER A 483 8.23 1.35 6.99
C SER A 483 9.49 2.20 7.06
N GLU A 484 9.43 3.36 7.72
CA GLU A 484 10.52 4.35 7.74
C GLU A 484 11.81 3.89 8.44
N ASP A 485 11.73 2.81 9.21
CA ASP A 485 12.85 2.17 9.89
C ASP A 485 13.55 1.09 9.06
N THR A 486 12.93 0.57 8.00
CA THR A 486 13.48 -0.56 7.22
C THR A 486 13.60 -0.26 5.73
N GLU A 487 12.73 0.58 5.17
CA GLU A 487 12.57 0.78 3.72
C GLU A 487 12.38 2.25 3.35
N ILE A 488 12.55 2.54 2.06
CA ILE A 488 12.36 3.89 1.53
C ILE A 488 10.90 4.32 1.65
N ASN A 489 10.68 5.44 2.32
CA ASN A 489 9.41 6.15 2.31
C ASN A 489 9.63 7.45 1.54
N SER A 490 8.77 7.76 0.57
CA SER A 490 8.99 8.93 -0.29
C SER A 490 7.70 9.59 -0.70
N VAL A 491 7.74 10.93 -0.76
CA VAL A 491 6.68 11.75 -1.32
C VAL A 491 7.27 12.66 -2.38
N MET A 492 6.64 12.70 -3.55
CA MET A 492 6.97 13.64 -4.61
C MET A 492 5.91 14.73 -4.67
N LEU A 493 6.37 15.96 -4.73
CA LEU A 493 5.54 17.16 -4.78
C LEU A 493 5.82 17.95 -6.05
N ASP A 494 4.79 18.59 -6.61
CA ASP A 494 4.99 19.73 -7.51
C ASP A 494 5.30 21.01 -6.71
N ARG A 495 5.66 22.09 -7.42
CA ARG A 495 5.91 23.42 -6.83
C ARG A 495 4.73 23.97 -6.00
N GLN A 496 3.50 23.54 -6.27
CA GLN A 496 2.32 23.96 -5.54
C GLN A 496 2.01 23.05 -4.33
N GLY A 497 2.86 22.06 -4.05
CA GLY A 497 2.69 21.10 -2.97
C GLY A 497 1.70 19.99 -3.28
N ARG A 498 1.29 19.79 -4.54
CA ARG A 498 0.45 18.66 -4.91
C ARG A 498 1.25 17.37 -4.85
N ILE A 499 0.64 16.33 -4.29
CA ILE A 499 1.31 15.03 -4.13
C ILE A 499 1.25 14.26 -5.45
N LEU A 500 2.37 14.14 -6.16
CA LEU A 500 2.45 13.43 -7.45
C LEU A 500 2.67 11.92 -7.28
N SER A 501 3.32 11.52 -6.19
CA SER A 501 3.61 10.12 -5.89
C SER A 501 3.87 9.91 -4.41
N MET A 502 3.40 8.78 -3.86
CA MET A 502 3.80 8.30 -2.53
C MET A 502 4.35 6.87 -2.58
N ILE A 503 5.34 6.60 -1.72
CA ILE A 503 5.92 5.27 -1.49
C ILE A 503 5.92 5.05 0.02
N SER A 504 5.21 4.02 0.48
CA SER A 504 4.95 3.70 1.89
C SER A 504 6.03 2.83 2.55
N GLY A 505 6.98 2.32 1.77
CA GLY A 505 7.97 1.35 2.22
C GLY A 505 7.46 -0.09 2.41
N LEU A 506 6.22 -0.42 2.00
CA LEU A 506 5.78 -1.83 1.93
C LEU A 506 6.31 -2.59 0.71
N ALA A 507 6.59 -1.87 -0.38
CA ALA A 507 7.06 -2.46 -1.62
C ALA A 507 8.58 -2.62 -1.60
N THR A 508 9.07 -3.80 -1.98
CA THR A 508 10.52 -4.09 -2.14
C THR A 508 11.15 -3.43 -3.37
N ASN A 509 10.58 -2.33 -3.88
CA ASN A 509 11.12 -1.62 -5.03
C ASN A 509 12.33 -0.78 -4.59
N LYS A 510 13.48 -1.47 -4.48
CA LYS A 510 14.80 -0.92 -4.17
C LYS A 510 15.32 0.08 -5.19
N ASP A 511 14.62 0.23 -6.30
CA ASP A 511 14.98 1.10 -7.40
C ASP A 511 13.98 2.28 -7.39
N GLY A 512 14.43 3.52 -7.11
CA GLY A 512 13.62 4.75 -7.16
C GLY A 512 12.97 5.08 -8.52
N ARG A 513 12.86 4.11 -9.43
CA ARG A 513 12.26 4.16 -10.76
C ARG A 513 10.82 4.64 -10.75
N THR A 514 10.05 4.31 -9.73
CA THR A 514 8.65 4.78 -9.63
C THR A 514 8.59 6.31 -9.64
N LEU A 515 9.43 6.97 -8.85
CA LEU A 515 9.50 8.43 -8.80
C LEU A 515 9.98 9.00 -10.13
N ILE A 516 11.02 8.40 -10.71
CA ILE A 516 11.57 8.80 -12.02
C ILE A 516 10.49 8.72 -13.11
N ASN A 517 9.75 7.61 -13.17
CA ASN A 517 8.70 7.41 -14.17
C ASN A 517 7.57 8.43 -14.03
N VAL A 518 7.21 8.81 -12.80
CA VAL A 518 6.22 9.88 -12.56
C VAL A 518 6.69 11.21 -13.13
N VAL A 519 7.96 11.58 -12.90
CA VAL A 519 8.54 12.82 -13.47
C VAL A 519 8.53 12.77 -14.99
N VAL A 520 9.01 11.68 -15.59
CA VAL A 520 9.07 11.53 -17.05
C VAL A 520 7.68 11.62 -17.70
N ARG A 521 6.64 11.06 -17.06
CA ARG A 521 5.25 11.20 -17.52
C ARG A 521 4.73 12.63 -17.38
N GLN A 522 5.13 13.33 -16.32
CA GLN A 522 4.77 14.73 -16.14
C GLN A 522 5.45 15.62 -17.19
N ASP A 523 6.70 15.32 -17.58
CA ASP A 523 7.38 15.98 -18.69
C ASP A 523 6.58 15.83 -19.99
N GLU A 524 6.09 14.62 -20.31
CA GLU A 524 5.23 14.37 -21.49
C GLU A 524 3.94 15.18 -21.45
N LYS A 525 3.26 15.25 -20.29
CA LYS A 525 2.04 16.06 -20.10
C LYS A 525 2.30 17.56 -20.29
N LEU A 526 3.44 18.08 -19.80
CA LEU A 526 3.83 19.48 -19.98
C LEU A 526 4.05 19.81 -21.45
N VAL A 527 4.68 18.91 -22.21
CA VAL A 527 4.85 19.06 -23.66
C VAL A 527 3.50 19.08 -24.37
N ILE A 528 2.61 18.14 -24.07
CA ILE A 528 1.26 18.08 -24.69
C ILE A 528 0.48 19.38 -24.40
N ALA A 529 0.46 19.84 -23.15
CA ALA A 529 -0.25 21.06 -22.77
C ALA A 529 0.34 22.32 -23.43
N ALA A 530 1.66 22.38 -23.67
CA ALA A 530 2.28 23.47 -24.42
C ALA A 530 1.87 23.45 -25.90
N LEU A 531 1.85 22.26 -26.53
CA LEU A 531 1.41 22.10 -27.91
C LEU A 531 -0.08 22.47 -28.09
N GLU A 532 -0.95 22.09 -27.16
CA GLU A 532 -2.39 22.47 -27.16
C GLU A 532 -2.60 23.99 -27.08
N LYS A 533 -1.69 24.71 -26.42
CA LYS A 533 -1.69 26.18 -26.34
C LYS A 533 -1.03 26.87 -27.55
N GLY A 534 -0.49 26.11 -28.50
CA GLY A 534 0.28 26.64 -29.63
C GLY A 534 1.71 27.08 -29.27
N GLU A 535 2.21 26.75 -28.08
CA GLU A 535 3.55 27.10 -27.59
C GLU A 535 4.62 26.12 -28.14
N ILE A 536 4.70 25.96 -29.46
CA ILE A 536 5.51 24.91 -30.12
C ILE A 536 7.01 25.03 -29.81
N GLU A 537 7.59 26.24 -29.91
CA GLU A 537 9.02 26.42 -29.65
C GLU A 537 9.38 26.12 -28.20
N LYS A 538 8.52 26.47 -27.23
CA LYS A 538 8.72 26.14 -25.82
C LYS A 538 8.66 24.63 -25.57
N ALA A 539 7.73 23.94 -26.22
CA ALA A 539 7.63 22.48 -26.16
C ALA A 539 8.89 21.81 -26.71
N LYS A 540 9.39 22.32 -27.84
CA LYS A 540 10.63 21.87 -28.50
C LYS A 540 11.88 22.10 -27.65
N GLU A 541 12.09 23.32 -27.16
CA GLU A 541 13.23 23.64 -26.28
C GLU A 541 13.24 22.73 -25.05
N PHE A 542 12.07 22.49 -24.45
CA PHE A 542 11.95 21.64 -23.29
C PHE A 542 12.27 20.18 -23.59
N ILE A 543 11.64 19.57 -24.60
CA ILE A 543 11.83 18.13 -24.85
C ILE A 543 13.19 17.80 -25.46
N LEU A 544 13.76 18.67 -26.29
CA LEU A 544 15.08 18.43 -26.88
C LEU A 544 16.21 18.59 -25.86
N ALA A 545 15.99 19.35 -24.78
CA ALA A 545 16.92 19.38 -23.65
C ALA A 545 16.92 18.05 -22.88
N LEU A 546 15.75 17.44 -22.70
CA LEU A 546 15.59 16.16 -21.97
C LEU A 546 15.97 14.93 -22.81
N ALA A 547 15.60 14.95 -24.09
CA ALA A 547 15.86 13.87 -25.04
C ALA A 547 16.44 14.45 -26.34
N PRO A 548 17.74 14.83 -26.35
CA PRO A 548 18.37 15.34 -27.56
C PRO A 548 18.41 14.28 -28.67
N PRO A 549 18.35 14.69 -29.95
CA PRO A 549 18.58 13.80 -31.08
C PRO A 549 19.96 13.15 -30.95
N PHE A 550 20.08 11.89 -31.37
CA PHE A 550 21.37 11.23 -31.38
C PHE A 550 22.20 11.73 -32.55
N ASP A 551 23.37 12.27 -32.24
CA ASP A 551 24.40 12.62 -33.21
C ASP A 551 25.60 11.66 -33.04
N PRO A 552 25.86 10.75 -34.01
CA PRO A 552 26.99 9.81 -33.93
C PRO A 552 28.35 10.51 -34.02
N GLU A 553 28.40 11.78 -34.44
CA GLU A 553 29.62 12.58 -34.50
C GLU A 553 29.83 13.42 -33.23
N ALA A 554 28.87 13.42 -32.29
CA ALA A 554 29.03 14.11 -31.02
C ALA A 554 30.16 13.50 -30.17
N LEU A 555 30.89 14.38 -29.47
CA LEU A 555 31.95 14.02 -28.53
C LEU A 555 31.44 14.12 -27.09
N ASP A 556 31.83 13.17 -26.23
CA ASP A 556 31.58 13.25 -24.79
C ASP A 556 32.46 14.32 -24.13
N ALA A 557 32.24 14.57 -22.83
CA ALA A 557 33.02 15.53 -22.04
C ALA A 557 34.54 15.21 -21.97
N LYS A 558 34.97 14.05 -22.47
CA LYS A 558 36.35 13.59 -22.55
C LYS A 558 36.88 13.55 -23.99
N GLY A 559 36.14 14.11 -24.96
CA GLY A 559 36.53 14.20 -26.37
C GLY A 559 36.40 12.89 -27.15
N LYS A 560 35.64 11.91 -26.66
CA LYS A 560 35.40 10.63 -27.35
C LYS A 560 34.07 10.61 -28.08
N LYS A 561 34.02 10.02 -29.27
CA LYS A 561 32.77 9.84 -30.01
C LYS A 561 31.74 9.05 -29.20
N ILE A 562 30.50 9.50 -29.23
CA ILE A 562 29.37 8.78 -28.62
C ILE A 562 28.97 7.65 -29.55
N LEU A 563 29.54 6.46 -29.31
CA LEU A 563 29.38 5.30 -30.19
C LEU A 563 28.00 4.61 -30.10
N LYS A 564 27.18 4.94 -29.10
CA LYS A 564 25.88 4.31 -28.88
C LYS A 564 24.80 5.37 -28.67
N LYS A 565 23.67 5.19 -29.33
CA LYS A 565 22.46 5.98 -29.12
C LYS A 565 22.06 5.93 -27.64
N PRO A 566 21.90 7.09 -26.96
CA PRO A 566 21.37 7.13 -25.61
C PRO A 566 19.96 6.52 -25.56
N GLU A 567 19.69 5.72 -24.52
CA GLU A 567 18.34 5.21 -24.28
C GLU A 567 17.50 6.28 -23.58
N HIS A 568 16.65 6.95 -24.34
CA HIS A 568 15.68 7.89 -23.79
C HIS A 568 14.44 7.16 -23.26
N PRO A 569 13.77 7.68 -22.22
CA PRO A 569 12.48 7.18 -21.76
C PRO A 569 11.42 7.23 -22.87
N LEU A 570 10.51 6.25 -22.91
CA LEU A 570 9.48 6.14 -23.95
C LEU A 570 8.55 7.35 -23.98
N ALA A 571 8.17 7.88 -22.82
CA ALA A 571 7.36 9.10 -22.70
C ALA A 571 8.04 10.33 -23.30
N HIS A 572 9.37 10.46 -23.14
CA HIS A 572 10.11 11.56 -23.78
C HIS A 572 10.17 11.42 -25.30
N LEU A 573 10.33 10.20 -25.81
CA LEU A 573 10.29 9.94 -27.26
C LEU A 573 8.90 10.22 -27.85
N ARG A 574 7.81 9.83 -27.19
CA ARG A 574 6.44 10.18 -27.60
C ARG A 574 6.21 11.70 -27.61
N ALA A 575 6.67 12.40 -26.57
CA ALA A 575 6.59 13.84 -26.49
C ALA A 575 7.39 14.51 -27.64
N ARG A 576 8.60 14.01 -27.94
CA ARG A 576 9.43 14.51 -29.03
C ARG A 576 8.80 14.24 -30.40
N ALA A 577 8.20 13.07 -30.60
CA ALA A 577 7.44 12.75 -31.81
C ALA A 577 6.30 13.76 -32.06
N ARG A 578 5.55 14.11 -31.01
CA ARG A 578 4.47 15.11 -31.09
C ARG A 578 4.99 16.52 -31.41
N VAL A 579 6.14 16.89 -30.84
CA VAL A 579 6.80 18.17 -31.20
C VAL A 579 7.24 18.18 -32.66
N TYR A 580 7.89 17.12 -33.14
CA TYR A 580 8.28 17.02 -34.55
C TYR A 580 7.08 17.05 -35.49
N GLN A 581 5.97 16.42 -35.11
CA GLN A 581 4.72 16.52 -35.85
C GLN A 581 4.23 17.97 -35.95
N ALA A 582 4.23 18.71 -34.83
CA ALA A 582 3.82 20.11 -34.80
C ALA A 582 4.75 21.03 -35.63
N LEU A 583 6.02 20.68 -35.75
CA LEU A 583 7.01 21.37 -36.59
C LEU A 583 6.97 20.96 -38.08
N GLY A 584 6.09 20.03 -38.46
CA GLY A 584 6.02 19.48 -39.82
C GLY A 584 7.18 18.53 -40.18
N GLN A 585 8.00 18.13 -39.20
CA GLN A 585 9.15 17.24 -39.38
C GLN A 585 8.70 15.77 -39.29
N LEU A 586 7.86 15.35 -40.24
CA LEU A 586 7.14 14.06 -40.17
C LEU A 586 8.06 12.83 -40.17
N ASP A 587 9.22 12.91 -40.81
CA ASP A 587 10.20 11.81 -40.81
C ASP A 587 10.80 11.59 -39.42
N LEU A 588 11.14 12.66 -38.71
CA LEU A 588 11.67 12.59 -37.35
C LEU A 588 10.57 12.14 -36.37
N ALA A 589 9.34 12.66 -36.55
CA ALA A 589 8.19 12.26 -35.74
C ALA A 589 7.91 10.75 -35.86
N LEU A 590 7.90 10.24 -37.09
CA LEU A 590 7.63 8.83 -37.35
C LEU A 590 8.74 7.93 -36.80
N ALA A 591 10.00 8.30 -36.95
CA ALA A 591 11.13 7.53 -36.42
C ALA A 591 11.04 7.35 -34.88
N ASP A 592 10.68 8.41 -34.16
CA ASP A 592 10.48 8.32 -32.71
C ASP A 592 9.26 7.48 -32.34
N ALA A 593 8.14 7.63 -33.06
CA ALA A 593 6.93 6.86 -32.80
C ALA A 593 7.12 5.35 -33.08
N GLU A 594 7.84 4.99 -34.15
CA GLU A 594 8.19 3.60 -34.48
C GLU A 594 9.10 2.98 -33.41
N GLU A 595 10.11 3.72 -32.93
CA GLU A 595 10.97 3.25 -31.85
C GLU A 595 10.16 2.99 -30.57
N VAL A 596 9.24 3.90 -30.21
CA VAL A 596 8.38 3.72 -29.04
C VAL A 596 7.56 2.44 -29.17
N VAL A 597 6.87 2.25 -30.30
CA VAL A 597 6.04 1.06 -30.52
C VAL A 597 6.89 -0.20 -30.46
N GLN A 598 8.06 -0.22 -31.11
CA GLN A 598 8.92 -1.40 -31.13
C GLN A 598 9.45 -1.76 -29.74
N ARG A 599 9.88 -0.77 -28.96
CA ARG A 599 10.35 -0.98 -27.58
C ARG A 599 9.21 -1.40 -26.66
N GLN A 600 8.03 -0.82 -26.82
CA GLN A 600 6.85 -1.18 -26.02
C GLN A 600 6.37 -2.60 -26.36
N LEU A 601 6.33 -3.01 -27.63
CA LEU A 601 6.00 -4.38 -28.04
C LEU A 601 6.95 -5.42 -27.42
N ASN A 602 8.25 -5.11 -27.33
CA ASN A 602 9.21 -5.98 -26.65
C ASN A 602 8.95 -6.06 -25.13
N THR A 603 8.65 -4.94 -24.48
CA THR A 603 8.31 -4.89 -23.05
C THR A 603 7.01 -5.64 -22.77
N ASP A 604 5.96 -5.35 -23.53
CA ASP A 604 4.63 -5.97 -23.46
C ASP A 604 4.69 -7.47 -23.77
N GLY A 605 5.45 -7.88 -24.78
CA GLY A 605 5.74 -9.29 -25.06
C GLY A 605 6.47 -9.98 -23.90
N GLY A 606 7.47 -9.30 -23.32
CA GLY A 606 8.18 -9.77 -22.13
C GLY A 606 7.34 -9.82 -20.85
N MET A 607 6.31 -8.98 -20.75
CA MET A 607 5.28 -9.04 -19.71
C MET A 607 4.16 -10.01 -20.08
N SER A 608 4.03 -10.43 -21.33
CA SER A 608 2.85 -11.11 -21.87
C SER A 608 1.54 -10.32 -21.65
N LEU A 609 1.62 -8.99 -21.63
CA LEU A 609 0.52 -8.06 -21.37
C LEU A 609 0.49 -7.03 -22.48
N ARG A 610 -0.70 -6.67 -22.99
CA ARG A 610 -0.88 -5.51 -23.85
C ARG A 610 -1.34 -4.33 -23.01
N THR A 611 -0.56 -3.25 -23.02
CA THR A 611 -0.79 -2.05 -22.21
C THR A 611 -1.58 -1.01 -22.99
N ASP A 612 -2.39 -0.19 -22.29
CA ASP A 612 -3.09 0.95 -22.90
C ASP A 612 -2.10 1.95 -23.54
N GLU A 613 -0.88 2.02 -23.01
CA GLU A 613 0.20 2.86 -23.54
C GLU A 613 0.68 2.40 -24.91
N LEU A 614 0.68 1.09 -25.18
CA LEU A 614 0.99 0.55 -26.49
C LEU A 614 -0.09 0.96 -27.50
N GLU A 615 -1.36 0.89 -27.13
CA GLU A 615 -2.47 1.32 -28.00
C GLU A 615 -2.37 2.80 -28.37
N GLN A 616 -2.07 3.65 -27.39
CA GLN A 616 -1.83 5.08 -27.64
C GLN A 616 -0.61 5.34 -28.54
N SER A 617 0.46 4.55 -28.37
CA SER A 617 1.68 4.67 -29.16
C SER A 617 1.48 4.22 -30.61
N GLU A 618 0.74 3.13 -30.83
CA GLU A 618 0.35 2.66 -32.16
C GLU A 618 -0.56 3.68 -32.86
N ALA A 619 -1.55 4.24 -32.16
CA ALA A 619 -2.42 5.28 -32.69
C ALA A 619 -1.64 6.53 -33.13
N LEU A 620 -0.65 6.96 -32.34
CA LEU A 620 0.24 8.07 -32.72
C LEU A 620 1.03 7.74 -34.00
N ARG A 621 1.70 6.58 -34.05
CA ARG A 621 2.45 6.14 -35.24
C ARG A 621 1.56 6.09 -36.48
N ASP A 622 0.39 5.49 -36.40
CA ASP A 622 -0.51 5.30 -37.53
C ASP A 622 -1.07 6.63 -38.03
N SER A 623 -1.34 7.58 -37.12
CA SER A 623 -1.71 8.94 -37.49
C SER A 623 -0.62 9.67 -38.27
N LEU A 624 0.66 9.46 -37.92
CA LEU A 624 1.81 10.05 -38.61
C LEU A 624 2.04 9.41 -39.99
N ILE A 625 1.86 8.10 -40.12
CA ILE A 625 1.91 7.40 -41.42
C ILE A 625 0.87 7.98 -42.36
N LYS A 626 -0.38 8.14 -41.88
CA LYS A 626 -1.46 8.72 -42.67
C LYS A 626 -1.15 10.15 -43.09
N LEU A 627 -0.73 11.00 -42.14
CA LEU A 627 -0.38 12.39 -42.42
C LEU A 627 0.73 12.50 -43.48
N LYS A 628 1.77 11.66 -43.39
CA LYS A 628 2.86 11.62 -44.37
C LYS A 628 2.41 11.16 -45.76
N GLN A 629 1.44 10.26 -45.84
CA GLN A 629 0.84 9.83 -47.12
C GLN A 629 0.00 10.95 -47.73
N ASP A 630 -0.75 11.68 -46.91
CA ASP A 630 -1.60 12.79 -47.37
C ASP A 630 -0.76 14.00 -47.83
N THR A 631 0.37 14.30 -47.18
CA THR A 631 1.30 15.38 -47.62
C THR A 631 2.09 15.03 -48.90
N LYS A 632 2.11 13.76 -49.32
CA LYS A 632 2.74 13.31 -50.57
C LYS A 632 1.80 13.31 -51.77
N LYS A 633 0.49 13.44 -51.54
CA LYS A 633 -0.53 13.65 -52.57
C LYS A 633 -0.74 15.14 -52.79
#